data_AF-A0A0F9B6F8-F1
#
_entry.id   AF-A0A0F9B6F8-F1
#
_cell.length_a   1.000
_cell.length_b   1.000
_cell.length_c   1.000
_cell.angle_alpha   90.00
_cell.angle_beta   90.00
_cell.angle_gamma   90.00
#
_symmetry.space_group_name_H-M   'P 1'
#
loop_
_entity.id
_entity.type
_entity.pdbx_description
1 polymer ?
#
loop_
_entity_poly.entity_id
_entity_poly.type
_entity_poly.pdbx_seq_one_letter_code
_entity_poly.pdbx_strand_id
1 'polypeptide(L)' 'MIYINLHLINRMLKEAKIAYPYECCGLLVGNSDNSRKVVHKIYPVENKNKVRAVDRYE' A
#
# COMPACT_ATOMS: atom_id res chain seq x y z
N MET A 1 -6.92 -5.40 -14.60
CA MET A 1 -5.51 -5.50 -14.16
C MET A 1 -5.04 -4.16 -13.63
N ILE A 2 -4.32 -4.12 -12.50
CA ILE A 2 -3.74 -2.89 -11.93
C ILE A 2 -2.28 -2.79 -12.34
N TYR A 3 -1.87 -1.64 -12.84
CA TYR A 3 -0.51 -1.33 -13.24
C TYR A 3 0.07 -0.34 -12.23
N ILE A 4 1.21 -0.71 -11.64
CA ILE A 4 1.91 0.10 -10.66
C ILE A 4 3.35 0.24 -11.15
N ASN A 5 3.84 1.48 -11.21
CA ASN A 5 5.22 1.74 -11.57
C ASN A 5 6.16 1.16 -10.48
N LEU A 6 7.27 0.55 -10.88
CA LEU A 6 8.26 -0.04 -9.97
C LEU A 6 8.75 0.94 -8.90
N HIS A 7 8.89 2.23 -9.23
CA HIS A 7 9.25 3.26 -8.26
C HIS A 7 8.22 3.37 -7.12
N LEU A 8 6.93 3.27 -7.43
CA LEU A 8 5.86 3.28 -6.42
C LEU A 8 5.88 2.00 -5.58
N ILE A 9 6.15 0.84 -6.19
CA ILE A 9 6.34 -0.42 -5.45
C ILE A 9 7.49 -0.30 -4.45
N ASN A 10 8.64 0.25 -4.86
CA ASN A 10 9.78 0.44 -3.97
C ASN A 10 9.45 1.35 -2.80
N ARG A 11 8.64 2.39 -3.02
CA ARG A 11 8.14 3.24 -1.94
C ARG A 11 7.20 2.48 -1.01
N MET A 12 6.25 1.69 -1.52
CA MET A 12 5.38 0.84 -0.70
C MET A 12 6.19 -0.15 0.16
N LEU A 13 7.21 -0.77 -0.42
CA LEU A 13 8.10 -1.69 0.30
C LEU A 13 8.87 -1.00 1.43
N LYS A 14 9.28 0.26 1.24
CA LYS A 14 9.91 1.04 2.30
C LYS A 14 8.95 1.25 3.47
N GLU A 15 7.72 1.67 3.20
CA GLU A 15 6.71 1.88 4.25
C GLU A 15 6.36 0.56 4.97
N ALA A 16 6.22 -0.54 4.23
CA ALA A 16 5.96 -1.86 4.81
C ALA A 16 7.08 -2.32 5.75
N LYS A 17 8.35 -2.10 5.39
CA LYS A 17 9.50 -2.41 6.25
C LYS A 17 9.53 -1.57 7.53
N ILE A 18 9.12 -0.30 7.45
CA ILE A 18 9.03 0.59 8.62
C ILE A 18 7.90 0.13 9.55
N ALA A 19 6.78 -0.35 9.00
CA ALA A 19 5.64 -0.77 9.78
C ALA A 19 5.81 -2.14 10.45
N TYR A 20 6.70 -3.00 9.95
CA TYR A 20 6.94 -4.34 10.51
C TYR A 20 7.22 -4.30 12.03
N PRO A 21 6.61 -5.18 12.86
CA PRO A 21 5.79 -6.35 12.52
C PRO A 21 4.30 -6.05 12.33
N TYR A 22 3.91 -4.79 12.18
CA TYR A 22 2.51 -4.37 12.07
C TYR A 22 2.07 -4.22 10.61
N GLU A 23 0.79 -4.49 10.34
CA GLU A 23 0.17 -4.23 9.04
C GLU A 23 0.20 -2.73 8.69
N CYS A 24 0.77 -2.38 7.52
CA CYS A 24 0.71 -1.03 6.96
C CYS A 24 -0.54 -0.83 6.07
N CYS A 25 -1.09 0.38 6.08
CA CYS A 25 -2.18 0.77 5.19
C CYS A 25 -1.74 1.90 4.25
N GLY A 26 -2.38 2.00 3.08
CA GLY A 26 -2.10 3.06 2.13
C GLY A 26 -3.22 3.27 1.11
N LEU A 27 -3.26 4.46 0.52
CA LEU A 27 -4.14 4.82 -0.58
C LEU A 27 -3.37 4.78 -1.90
N LEU A 28 -3.96 4.16 -2.91
CA LEU A 28 -3.49 4.20 -4.30
C LEU A 28 -4.36 5.18 -5.08
N VAL A 29 -3.75 6.21 -5.65
CA VAL A 29 -4.45 7.21 -6.47
C VAL A 29 -4.02 7.04 -7.91
N GLY A 30 -5.00 6.92 -8.79
CA GLY A 30 -4.79 6.55 -10.18
C GLY A 30 -6.02 6.75 -11.03
N ASN A 31 -5.91 6.39 -12.30
CA ASN A 31 -6.99 6.45 -13.26
C ASN A 31 -7.43 5.04 -13.65
N SER A 32 -8.69 4.91 -14.07
CA SER A 32 -9.28 3.65 -14.51
C SER A 32 -10.04 3.89 -15.80
N ASP A 33 -9.52 3.36 -16.92
CA ASP A 33 -10.19 3.37 -18.22
C ASP A 33 -10.55 1.95 -18.60
N ASN A 34 -11.83 1.63 -18.80
CA ASN A 34 -12.51 0.40 -19.29
C ASN A 34 -11.86 -1.00 -19.11
N SER A 35 -10.55 -1.18 -19.26
CA SER A 35 -9.79 -2.41 -19.02
C SER A 35 -8.52 -2.24 -18.15
N ARG A 36 -8.06 -1.01 -17.91
CA ARG A 36 -6.77 -0.68 -17.29
C ARG A 36 -6.93 0.25 -16.08
N LYS A 37 -6.38 -0.17 -14.94
CA LYS A 37 -6.23 0.68 -13.75
C LYS A 37 -4.75 1.03 -13.59
N VAL A 38 -4.39 2.31 -13.63
CA VAL A 38 -2.99 2.77 -13.55
C VAL A 38 -2.82 3.61 -12.31
N VAL A 39 -1.88 3.24 -11.43
CA VAL A 39 -1.57 3.98 -10.21
C VAL A 39 -0.52 5.06 -10.51
N HIS A 40 -0.83 6.29 -10.13
CA HIS A 40 0.06 7.45 -10.30
C HIS A 40 0.71 7.89 -8.99
N LYS A 41 0.02 7.71 -7.85
CA LYS A 41 0.50 8.13 -6.53
C LYS A 41 0.12 7.12 -5.46
N ILE A 42 0.93 7.07 -4.42
CA ILE A 42 0.66 6.31 -3.20
C ILE A 42 0.77 7.24 -2.00
N TYR A 43 -0.06 7.00 -0.99
CA TYR A 43 0.00 7.72 0.29
C TYR A 43 -0.07 6.70 1.42
N PRO A 44 0.96 6.60 2.27
CA PRO A 44 0.85 5.83 3.50
C PRO A 44 -0.23 6.46 4.38
N VAL A 45 -1.03 5.63 5.06
CA VAL A 45 -2.03 6.08 6.02
C VAL A 45 -1.88 5.30 7.32
N GLU A 46 -2.19 5.95 8.44
CA GLU A 46 -2.14 5.29 9.74
C GLU A 46 -3.16 4.14 9.78
N ASN A 47 -2.71 2.96 10.20
CA ASN A 47 -3.60 1.85 10.50
C ASN A 47 -4.32 2.15 11.82
N LYS A 48 -5.62 2.44 11.75
CA LYS A 48 -6.44 2.70 12.95
C LYS A 48 -6.70 1.45 13.78
N ASN A 49 -6.50 0.26 13.22
CA ASN A 49 -6.66 -1.00 13.94
C ASN A 49 -5.37 -1.36 14.68
N LYS A 50 -5.13 -0.69 15.81
CA LYS A 50 -3.91 -0.89 16.61
C LYS A 50 -3.84 -2.24 17.33
N VAL A 51 -4.98 -2.91 17.51
CA VAL A 51 -5.10 -4.12 18.34
C VAL A 51 -4.78 -5.40 17.55
N ARG A 52 -5.16 -5.46 16.26
CA ARG A 52 -4.95 -6.65 15.41
C ARG A 52 -3.81 -6.52 14.40
N ALA A 53 -3.09 -5.40 14.41
CA ALA A 53 -2.02 -5.17 13.44
C ALA A 53 -0.86 -6.18 13.58
N VAL A 54 -0.69 -6.81 14.75
CA VAL A 54 0.36 -7.81 15.07
C VAL A 54 0.00 -9.22 14.60
N ASP A 55 -1.30 -9.54 14.59
CA ASP A 55 -1.90 -10.87 14.36
C ASP A 55 -1.97 -11.26 12.86
N ARG A 56 -1.18 -10.60 12.01
CA ARG A 56 -1.20 -10.82 10.55
C ARG A 56 -0.02 -11.64 10.05
N TYR A 57 0.98 -11.85 10.89
CA TYR A 57 2.23 -12.56 10.55
C TYR A 57 2.47 -13.81 11.41
N GLU A 58 1.56 -14.15 12.33
CA GLU A 58 1.42 -15.49 12.92
C GLU A 58 0.58 -16.38 12.00
#